data_AF-A0A026W0B8-F1
#
_entry.id   AF-A0A026W0B8-F1
#
_cell.length_a   1.000
_cell.length_b   1.000
_cell.length_c   1.000
_cell.angle_alpha   90.00
_cell.angle_beta   90.00
_cell.angle_gamma   90.00
#
_symmetry.space_group_name_H-M   'P 1'
#
loop_
_entity.id
_entity.type
_entity.pdbx_description
1 polymer ?
#
loop_
_entity_poly.entity_id
_entity_poly.type
_entity_poly.pdbx_seq_one_letter_code
_entity_poly.pdbx_strand_id
1 'polypeptide(L)'
;MKMAGEEEKRLAIERNETINGIPYITVVADGSWMKRLYGSVYDSFSGVGAIIGYRTRKVLFIGIRNKYCALCDMAEYRGLKARKHKCYKNFYHNASSTKLESDAIVEGFQSSLEMHGVIYKILIADGDSSVYNSIRHNAPYREMNVVVQKIECTNHLLRNLCKKLKAVARTTAPKTMHRKRDFVQLRKVVDNNILEIRKEVLRLATVRRRGTQAQHKKALELQKDILNIPSHIFGEHKRCRERGVSAI
;
A
#
# COMPACT_ATOMS: atom_id res chain seq x y z
N MET A 1 -21.50 -0.16 -6.55
CA MET A 1 -20.16 0.06 -7.14
C MET A 1 -20.24 0.79 -8.48
N LYS A 2 -21.19 0.48 -9.37
CA LYS A 2 -21.37 1.18 -10.66
C LYS A 2 -21.38 2.73 -10.57
N MET A 3 -22.23 3.30 -9.71
CA MET A 3 -22.27 4.76 -9.48
C MET A 3 -20.93 5.36 -9.00
N ALA A 4 -20.11 4.57 -8.28
CA ALA A 4 -18.79 5.04 -7.84
C ALA A 4 -17.82 5.13 -9.01
N GLY A 5 -17.86 4.17 -9.94
CA GLY A 5 -17.07 4.20 -11.16
C GLY A 5 -17.52 5.28 -12.14
N GLU A 6 -18.83 5.50 -12.29
CA GLU A 6 -19.38 6.59 -13.11
C GLU A 6 -18.88 7.96 -12.62
N GLU A 7 -18.84 8.19 -11.31
CA GLU A 7 -18.35 9.44 -10.73
C GLU A 7 -16.83 9.61 -10.93
N GLU A 8 -16.02 8.57 -10.73
CA GLU A 8 -14.58 8.61 -11.04
C GLU A 8 -14.32 8.89 -12.53
N LYS A 9 -15.10 8.24 -13.41
CA LYS A 9 -15.05 8.44 -14.86
C LYS A 9 -15.35 9.89 -15.24
N ARG A 10 -16.44 10.45 -14.70
CA ARG A 10 -16.84 11.85 -14.93
C ARG A 10 -15.72 12.82 -14.53
N LEU A 11 -15.16 12.65 -13.33
CA LEU A 11 -14.07 13.50 -12.83
C LEU A 11 -12.77 13.37 -13.64
N ALA A 12 -12.50 12.21 -14.23
CA ALA A 12 -11.36 12.01 -15.12
C ALA A 12 -11.57 12.71 -16.48
N ILE A 13 -12.78 12.66 -17.04
CA ILE A 13 -13.13 13.37 -18.28
C ILE A 13 -13.04 14.90 -18.08
N GLU A 14 -13.60 15.43 -16.98
CA GLU A 14 -13.54 16.85 -16.64
C GLU A 14 -12.09 17.37 -16.53
N ARG A 15 -11.13 16.48 -16.24
CA ARG A 15 -9.71 16.79 -16.12
C ARG A 15 -8.89 16.49 -17.37
N ASN A 16 -9.52 16.04 -18.45
CA ASN A 16 -8.84 15.57 -19.67
C ASN A 16 -7.82 14.44 -19.38
N GLU A 17 -8.11 13.58 -18.40
CA GLU A 17 -7.28 12.41 -18.05
C GLU A 17 -7.70 11.20 -18.89
N THR A 18 -7.37 11.23 -20.18
CA THR A 18 -7.72 10.15 -21.13
C THR A 18 -6.49 9.56 -21.82
N ILE A 19 -6.58 8.29 -22.19
CA ILE A 19 -5.62 7.59 -23.06
C ILE A 19 -6.44 6.99 -24.20
N ASN A 20 -6.16 7.40 -25.43
CA ASN A 20 -6.90 6.95 -26.62
C ASN A 20 -8.43 7.11 -26.47
N GLY A 21 -8.88 8.21 -25.86
CA GLY A 21 -10.30 8.48 -25.60
C GLY A 21 -10.90 7.76 -24.39
N ILE A 22 -10.15 6.85 -23.74
CA ILE A 22 -10.62 6.13 -22.55
C ILE A 22 -10.13 6.84 -21.29
N PRO A 23 -11.02 7.21 -20.34
CA PRO A 23 -10.61 7.84 -19.09
C PRO A 23 -9.75 6.92 -18.24
N TYR A 24 -8.72 7.46 -17.59
CA TYR A 24 -7.90 6.72 -16.64
C TYR A 24 -7.95 7.33 -15.25
N ILE A 25 -7.81 6.48 -14.23
CA ILE A 25 -7.86 6.89 -12.84
C ILE A 25 -6.73 6.27 -12.00
N THR A 26 -6.52 6.86 -10.83
CA THR A 26 -5.69 6.31 -9.76
C THR A 26 -6.58 5.54 -8.79
N VAL A 27 -6.16 4.34 -8.42
CA VAL A 27 -6.86 3.48 -7.47
C VAL A 27 -5.97 3.14 -6.29
N VAL A 28 -6.58 2.87 -5.14
CA VAL A 28 -5.96 2.28 -3.97
C VAL A 28 -6.45 0.84 -3.87
N ALA A 29 -5.57 -0.13 -3.72
CA ALA A 29 -5.95 -1.52 -3.48
C ALA A 29 -5.36 -2.03 -2.17
N ASP A 30 -6.13 -2.86 -1.47
CA ASP A 30 -5.69 -3.55 -0.26
C ASP A 30 -6.43 -4.89 -0.12
N GLY A 31 -5.79 -5.79 0.62
CA GLY A 31 -6.28 -7.13 0.91
C GLY A 31 -6.60 -7.33 2.38
N SER A 32 -7.51 -8.25 2.67
CA SER A 32 -7.79 -8.70 4.02
C SER A 32 -7.97 -10.21 4.04
N TRP A 33 -7.54 -10.84 5.14
CA TRP A 33 -7.64 -12.27 5.38
C TRP A 33 -8.42 -12.53 6.65
N MET A 34 -9.31 -13.53 6.62
CA MET A 34 -10.16 -13.84 7.77
C MET A 34 -9.39 -14.50 8.92
N LYS A 35 -8.21 -15.05 8.64
CA LYS A 35 -7.26 -15.54 9.65
C LYS A 35 -6.05 -14.63 9.63
N ARG A 36 -5.90 -13.82 10.69
CA ARG A 36 -4.78 -12.89 10.85
C ARG A 36 -4.08 -13.15 12.18
N LEU A 37 -2.98 -13.90 12.15
CA LEU A 37 -1.97 -13.91 13.22
C LEU A 37 -0.79 -13.08 12.70
N TYR A 38 -0.52 -11.96 13.37
CA TYR A 38 0.46 -10.96 12.94
C TYR A 38 1.84 -11.60 12.66
N GLY A 39 2.18 -11.73 11.37
CA GLY A 39 3.55 -11.98 10.89
C GLY A 39 4.07 -13.41 10.95
N SER A 40 3.27 -14.40 11.37
CA SER A 40 3.75 -15.79 11.54
C SER A 40 2.96 -16.86 10.79
N VAL A 41 1.71 -16.62 10.37
CA VAL A 41 0.88 -17.65 9.72
C VAL A 41 0.13 -17.07 8.51
N TYR A 42 0.39 -17.63 7.32
CA TYR A 42 -0.18 -17.22 6.02
C TYR A 42 -1.08 -18.30 5.42
N ASP A 43 -1.96 -18.89 6.23
CA ASP A 43 -2.78 -20.06 5.89
C ASP A 43 -4.29 -19.77 5.83
N SER A 44 -4.68 -18.51 5.72
CA SER A 44 -6.10 -18.14 5.66
C SER A 44 -6.81 -18.81 4.48
N PHE A 45 -7.96 -19.41 4.78
CA PHE A 45 -8.85 -20.04 3.80
C PHE A 45 -9.67 -19.04 2.99
N SER A 46 -9.80 -17.81 3.46
CA SER A 46 -10.60 -16.79 2.78
C SER A 46 -9.89 -15.46 2.77
N GLY A 47 -9.88 -14.82 1.60
CA GLY A 47 -9.29 -13.51 1.36
C GLY A 47 -10.27 -12.60 0.63
N VAL A 48 -10.13 -11.31 0.86
CA VAL A 48 -10.86 -10.26 0.17
C VAL A 48 -9.86 -9.29 -0.41
N GLY A 49 -9.99 -8.94 -1.68
CA GLY A 49 -9.31 -7.82 -2.31
C GLY A 49 -10.31 -6.70 -2.58
N ALA A 50 -9.96 -5.46 -2.23
CA ALA A 50 -10.78 -4.29 -2.50
C ALA A 50 -10.02 -3.26 -3.34
N ILE A 51 -10.72 -2.64 -4.30
CA ILE A 51 -10.21 -1.52 -5.10
C ILE A 51 -11.06 -0.31 -4.80
N ILE A 52 -10.42 0.80 -4.47
CA ILE A 52 -11.04 2.06 -4.06
C ILE A 52 -10.56 3.17 -4.98
N GLY A 53 -11.47 4.00 -5.47
CA GLY A 53 -11.13 5.18 -6.25
C GLY A 53 -10.34 6.19 -5.42
N TYR A 54 -9.18 6.64 -5.89
CA TYR A 54 -8.33 7.52 -5.10
C TYR A 54 -8.96 8.89 -4.86
N ARG A 55 -9.76 9.39 -5.81
CA ARG A 55 -10.32 10.73 -5.76
C ARG A 55 -11.62 10.76 -4.95
N THR A 56 -12.55 9.87 -5.28
CA THR A 56 -13.87 9.77 -4.64
C THR A 56 -13.83 9.06 -3.29
N ARG A 57 -12.78 8.26 -3.03
CA ARG A 57 -12.66 7.37 -1.85
C ARG A 57 -13.75 6.31 -1.77
N LYS A 58 -14.46 6.05 -2.88
CA LYS A 58 -15.53 5.05 -2.96
C LYS A 58 -14.99 3.71 -3.44
N VAL A 59 -15.62 2.63 -3.00
CA VAL A 59 -15.28 1.27 -3.42
C VAL A 59 -15.73 1.05 -4.86
N LEU A 60 -14.78 0.63 -5.71
CA LEU A 60 -14.98 0.32 -7.13
C LEU A 60 -15.11 -1.18 -7.37
N PHE A 61 -14.46 -2.00 -6.55
CA PHE A 61 -14.47 -3.46 -6.69
C PHE A 61 -14.23 -4.15 -5.35
N ILE A 62 -14.87 -5.31 -5.16
CA ILE A 62 -14.60 -6.25 -4.07
C ILE A 62 -14.57 -7.65 -4.66
N GLY A 63 -13.42 -8.32 -4.56
CA GLY A 63 -13.27 -9.73 -4.94
C GLY A 63 -13.10 -10.58 -3.70
N ILE A 64 -13.92 -11.63 -3.56
CA ILE A 64 -13.85 -12.58 -2.45
C ILE A 64 -13.29 -13.89 -2.99
N ARG A 65 -12.29 -14.45 -2.31
CA ARG A 65 -11.71 -15.77 -2.60
C ARG A 65 -11.83 -16.68 -1.41
N ASN A 66 -12.41 -17.85 -1.62
CA ASN A 66 -12.61 -18.84 -0.59
C ASN A 66 -12.12 -20.22 -1.07
N LYS A 67 -11.19 -20.78 -0.29
CA LYS A 67 -10.57 -22.10 -0.50
C LYS A 67 -11.29 -23.22 0.24
N TYR A 68 -12.17 -22.89 1.19
CA TYR A 68 -12.75 -23.84 2.13
C TYR A 68 -14.28 -23.87 2.05
N CYS A 69 -14.81 -25.08 2.07
CA CYS A 69 -16.22 -25.32 2.31
C CYS A 69 -16.34 -26.61 3.12
N ALA A 70 -16.93 -26.53 4.31
CA ALA A 70 -17.02 -27.67 5.24
C ALA A 70 -17.71 -28.91 4.62
N LEU A 71 -18.72 -28.70 3.78
CA LEU A 71 -19.43 -29.81 3.12
C LEU A 71 -18.59 -30.46 2.02
N CYS A 72 -17.82 -29.68 1.26
CA CYS A 72 -16.88 -30.22 0.27
C CYS A 72 -15.73 -30.95 0.94
N ASP A 73 -15.15 -30.33 1.97
CA ASP A 73 -13.99 -30.83 2.71
C ASP A 73 -14.30 -32.16 3.42
N MET A 74 -15.45 -32.24 4.09
CA MET A 74 -15.90 -33.48 4.72
C MET A 74 -16.19 -34.59 3.71
N ALA A 75 -16.75 -34.25 2.54
CA ALA A 75 -17.03 -35.22 1.50
C ALA A 75 -15.73 -35.77 0.90
N GLU A 76 -14.77 -34.89 0.62
CA GLU A 76 -13.43 -35.23 0.13
C GLU A 76 -12.69 -36.14 1.13
N TYR A 77 -12.70 -35.79 2.42
CA TYR A 77 -12.13 -36.62 3.49
C TYR A 77 -12.74 -38.04 3.54
N ARG A 78 -14.04 -38.16 3.24
CA ARG A 78 -14.75 -39.45 3.24
C ARG A 78 -14.69 -40.18 1.89
N GLY A 79 -14.02 -39.63 0.87
CA GLY A 79 -14.03 -40.19 -0.49
C GLY A 79 -15.41 -40.16 -1.15
N LEU A 80 -16.31 -39.29 -0.69
CA LEU A 80 -17.69 -39.18 -1.17
C LEU A 80 -17.87 -37.92 -2.02
N LYS A 81 -18.87 -37.95 -2.88
CA LYS A 81 -19.31 -36.74 -3.58
C LYS A 81 -20.06 -35.83 -2.61
N ALA A 82 -19.72 -34.54 -2.59
CA ALA A 82 -20.41 -33.56 -1.76
C ALA A 82 -21.90 -33.50 -2.12
N ARG A 83 -22.76 -33.53 -1.10
CA ARG A 83 -24.20 -33.30 -1.26
C ARG A 83 -24.46 -31.96 -1.94
N LYS A 84 -25.56 -31.84 -2.70
CA LYS A 84 -25.95 -30.56 -3.33
C LYS A 84 -26.14 -29.49 -2.25
N HIS A 85 -25.40 -28.39 -2.37
CA HIS A 85 -25.46 -27.26 -1.44
C HIS A 85 -25.02 -25.97 -2.14
N LYS A 86 -25.25 -24.82 -1.49
CA LYS A 86 -24.74 -23.53 -1.95
C LYS A 86 -23.27 -23.40 -1.57
N CYS A 87 -22.38 -23.76 -2.49
CA CYS A 87 -20.94 -23.69 -2.28
C CYS A 87 -20.39 -22.31 -2.66
N TYR A 88 -19.62 -21.70 -1.76
CA TYR A 88 -18.91 -20.44 -2.01
C TYR A 88 -17.40 -20.65 -2.23
N LYS A 89 -16.92 -21.91 -2.26
CA LYS A 89 -15.53 -22.23 -2.60
C LYS A 89 -15.33 -21.90 -4.08
N ASN A 90 -14.50 -20.91 -4.35
CA ASN A 90 -14.20 -20.40 -5.69
C ASN A 90 -12.69 -20.34 -5.95
N PHE A 91 -11.89 -20.97 -5.08
CA PHE A 91 -10.44 -20.98 -5.20
C PHE A 91 -9.82 -22.31 -4.76
N TYR A 92 -8.62 -22.59 -5.25
CA TYR A 92 -7.91 -23.83 -5.00
C TYR A 92 -7.50 -23.97 -3.52
N HIS A 93 -7.71 -25.15 -2.95
CA HIS A 93 -7.42 -25.44 -1.53
C HIS A 93 -5.95 -25.13 -1.15
N ASN A 94 -5.02 -25.53 -2.01
CA ASN A 94 -3.57 -25.42 -1.75
C ASN A 94 -2.95 -24.07 -2.14
N ALA A 95 -3.75 -23.10 -2.58
CA ALA A 95 -3.22 -21.79 -2.94
C ALA A 95 -2.81 -20.98 -1.69
N SER A 96 -1.73 -20.21 -1.81
CA SER A 96 -1.29 -19.32 -0.73
C SER A 96 -2.30 -18.21 -0.46
N SER A 97 -2.33 -17.71 0.77
CA SER A 97 -3.22 -16.59 1.14
C SER A 97 -2.92 -15.32 0.34
N THR A 98 -1.66 -15.05 0.04
CA THR A 98 -1.26 -13.93 -0.83
C THR A 98 -1.85 -14.03 -2.22
N LYS A 99 -1.97 -15.26 -2.76
CA LYS A 99 -2.56 -15.47 -4.09
C LYS A 99 -4.05 -15.14 -4.15
N LEU A 100 -4.76 -15.25 -3.02
CA LEU A 100 -6.18 -14.88 -2.92
C LEU A 100 -6.40 -13.38 -3.16
N GLU A 101 -5.57 -12.56 -2.54
CA GLU A 101 -5.61 -11.11 -2.72
C GLU A 101 -5.20 -10.74 -4.15
N SER A 102 -4.05 -11.24 -4.61
CA SER A 102 -3.55 -10.89 -5.94
C SER A 102 -4.54 -11.24 -7.05
N ASP A 103 -5.19 -12.40 -6.94
CA ASP A 103 -6.19 -12.83 -7.92
C ASP A 103 -7.47 -11.97 -7.87
N ALA A 104 -7.98 -11.68 -6.66
CA ALA A 104 -9.12 -10.78 -6.48
C ALA A 104 -8.86 -9.38 -7.07
N ILE A 105 -7.68 -8.82 -6.85
CA ILE A 105 -7.33 -7.51 -7.41
C ILE A 105 -7.16 -7.59 -8.93
N VAL A 106 -6.52 -8.63 -9.47
CA VAL A 106 -6.40 -8.82 -10.93
C VAL A 106 -7.76 -8.89 -11.62
N GLU A 107 -8.72 -9.63 -11.05
CA GLU A 107 -10.10 -9.67 -11.54
C GLU A 107 -10.71 -8.25 -11.60
N GLY A 108 -10.52 -7.45 -10.56
CA GLY A 108 -10.99 -6.07 -10.53
C GLY A 108 -10.33 -5.16 -11.57
N PHE A 109 -9.05 -5.40 -11.90
CA PHE A 109 -8.36 -4.68 -12.98
C PHE A 109 -8.86 -5.12 -14.37
N GLN A 110 -9.06 -6.42 -14.59
CA GLN A 110 -9.55 -6.96 -15.86
C GLN A 110 -10.99 -6.52 -16.17
N SER A 111 -11.85 -6.46 -15.14
CA SER A 111 -13.26 -6.06 -15.27
C SER A 111 -13.47 -4.53 -15.30
N SER A 112 -12.45 -3.73 -15.04
CA SER A 112 -12.57 -2.26 -14.89
C SER A 112 -13.19 -1.55 -16.11
N LEU A 113 -12.86 -1.99 -17.33
CA LEU A 113 -13.39 -1.41 -18.56
C LEU A 113 -14.87 -1.75 -18.75
N GLU A 114 -15.24 -3.01 -18.53
CA GLU A 114 -16.62 -3.45 -18.66
C GLU A 114 -17.51 -2.82 -17.58
N MET A 115 -17.04 -2.83 -16.32
CA MET A 115 -17.81 -2.35 -15.19
C MET A 115 -17.96 -0.84 -15.15
N HIS A 116 -16.89 -0.11 -15.47
CA HIS A 116 -16.79 1.33 -15.21
C HIS A 116 -16.35 2.14 -16.44
N GLY A 117 -15.84 1.50 -17.50
CA GLY A 117 -15.35 2.20 -18.69
C GLY A 117 -14.13 3.06 -18.42
N VAL A 118 -13.25 2.64 -17.50
CA VAL A 118 -12.04 3.36 -17.11
C VAL A 118 -10.82 2.44 -17.00
N ILE A 119 -9.64 3.01 -17.21
CA ILE A 119 -8.34 2.34 -17.02
C ILE A 119 -7.80 2.65 -15.62
N TYR A 120 -7.44 1.63 -14.85
CA TYR A 120 -6.69 1.81 -13.60
C TYR A 120 -5.20 1.98 -13.90
N LYS A 121 -4.78 3.20 -14.22
CA LYS A 121 -3.40 3.50 -14.65
C LYS A 121 -2.41 3.48 -13.50
N ILE A 122 -2.81 3.99 -12.34
CA ILE A 122 -1.93 4.12 -11.17
C ILE A 122 -2.53 3.34 -10.00
N LEU A 123 -1.75 2.41 -9.47
CA LEU A 123 -2.07 1.62 -8.29
C LEU A 123 -1.29 2.17 -7.09
N ILE A 124 -2.01 2.59 -6.05
CA ILE A 124 -1.44 2.83 -4.73
C ILE A 124 -1.69 1.59 -3.89
N ALA A 125 -0.61 0.88 -3.55
CA ALA A 125 -0.68 -0.35 -2.78
C ALA A 125 0.40 -0.38 -1.70
N ASP A 126 0.42 -1.46 -0.93
CA ASP A 126 1.48 -1.71 0.05
C ASP A 126 2.85 -1.96 -0.63
N GLY A 127 3.85 -2.25 0.20
CA GLY A 127 5.20 -2.53 -0.29
C GLY A 127 5.35 -3.91 -0.94
N ASP A 128 4.36 -4.81 -0.86
CA ASP A 128 4.50 -6.16 -1.38
C ASP A 128 4.44 -6.17 -2.91
N SER A 129 5.27 -7.02 -3.51
CA SER A 129 5.41 -7.10 -4.96
C SER A 129 4.43 -8.08 -5.59
N SER A 130 3.82 -8.98 -4.81
CA SER A 130 2.96 -10.06 -5.32
C SER A 130 1.80 -9.56 -6.19
N VAL A 131 0.97 -8.66 -5.65
CA VAL A 131 -0.19 -8.09 -6.35
C VAL A 131 0.23 -7.36 -7.63
N TYR A 132 1.26 -6.51 -7.55
CA TYR A 132 1.72 -5.74 -8.70
C TYR A 132 2.34 -6.63 -9.79
N ASN A 133 3.11 -7.65 -9.40
CA ASN A 133 3.65 -8.63 -10.33
C ASN A 133 2.53 -9.41 -11.03
N SER A 134 1.49 -9.80 -10.30
CA SER A 134 0.31 -10.44 -10.89
C SER A 134 -0.41 -9.54 -11.89
N ILE A 135 -0.57 -8.24 -11.59
CA ILE A 135 -1.16 -7.27 -12.54
C ILE A 135 -0.28 -7.12 -13.79
N ARG A 136 1.04 -7.01 -13.61
CA ARG A 136 2.00 -6.89 -14.72
C ARG A 136 1.99 -8.13 -15.62
N HIS A 137 1.88 -9.31 -15.03
CA HIS A 137 1.81 -10.58 -15.76
C HIS A 137 0.51 -10.70 -16.56
N ASN A 138 -0.64 -10.36 -15.96
CA ASN A 138 -1.94 -10.44 -16.63
C ASN A 138 -2.18 -9.32 -17.66
N ALA A 139 -1.41 -8.23 -17.58
CA ALA A 139 -1.43 -7.11 -18.53
C ALA A 139 -2.85 -6.67 -18.94
N PRO A 140 -3.71 -6.25 -17.99
CA PRO A 140 -5.14 -6.01 -18.21
C PRO A 140 -5.45 -4.96 -19.29
N TYR A 141 -4.48 -4.11 -19.62
CA TYR A 141 -4.63 -3.02 -20.59
C TYR A 141 -3.65 -3.14 -21.77
N ARG A 142 -3.21 -4.36 -22.09
CA ARG A 142 -2.23 -4.63 -23.16
C ARG A 142 -2.66 -4.05 -24.51
N GLU A 143 -3.93 -4.22 -24.87
CA GLU A 143 -4.49 -3.75 -26.15
C GLU A 143 -4.43 -2.22 -26.31
N MET A 144 -4.44 -1.49 -25.18
CA MET A 144 -4.32 -0.03 -25.15
C MET A 144 -2.88 0.45 -24.99
N ASN A 145 -1.90 -0.46 -24.98
CA ASN A 145 -0.49 -0.18 -24.71
C ASN A 145 -0.26 0.55 -23.37
N VAL A 146 -1.05 0.22 -22.34
CA VAL A 146 -0.94 0.84 -21.00
C VAL A 146 -0.32 -0.14 -20.01
N VAL A 147 0.75 0.32 -19.36
CA VAL A 147 1.35 -0.36 -18.21
C VAL A 147 0.89 0.32 -16.93
N VAL A 148 0.33 -0.46 -16.01
CA VAL A 148 -0.05 -0.01 -14.66
C VAL A 148 1.21 0.43 -13.91
N GLN A 149 1.18 1.62 -13.31
CA GLN A 149 2.25 2.14 -12.47
C GLN A 149 1.93 1.89 -10.99
N LYS A 150 2.88 1.37 -10.23
CA LYS A 150 2.76 1.23 -8.77
C LYS A 150 3.35 2.45 -8.06
N ILE A 151 2.61 2.98 -7.09
CA ILE A 151 3.09 3.94 -6.10
C ILE A 151 2.94 3.31 -4.71
N GLU A 152 4.00 3.37 -3.90
CA GLU A 152 3.92 2.87 -2.53
C GLU A 152 3.05 3.76 -1.64
N CYS A 153 2.23 3.11 -0.81
CA CYS A 153 1.39 3.77 0.16
C CYS A 153 2.24 4.50 1.23
N THR A 154 1.96 5.79 1.44
CA THR A 154 2.65 6.63 2.43
C THR A 154 2.64 6.04 3.84
N ASN A 155 1.53 5.39 4.23
CA ASN A 155 1.46 4.73 5.55
C ASN A 155 2.47 3.59 5.67
N HIS A 156 2.67 2.82 4.61
CA HIS A 156 3.65 1.73 4.59
C HIS A 156 5.08 2.27 4.58
N LEU A 157 5.36 3.34 3.81
CA LEU A 157 6.66 4.03 3.83
C LEU A 157 7.02 4.53 5.24
N LEU A 158 6.09 5.20 5.93
CA LEU A 158 6.32 5.72 7.29
C LEU A 158 6.46 4.60 8.32
N ARG A 159 5.69 3.51 8.21
CA ARG A 159 5.88 2.32 9.07
C ARG A 159 7.26 1.69 8.85
N ASN A 160 7.71 1.60 7.59
CA ASN A 160 9.03 1.08 7.24
C ASN A 160 10.15 1.96 7.80
N LEU A 161 10.02 3.29 7.68
CA LEU A 161 10.92 4.25 8.33
C LEU A 161 11.03 3.99 9.83
N CYS A 162 9.90 3.92 10.55
CA CYS A 162 9.91 3.63 11.98
C CYS A 162 10.52 2.27 12.31
N LYS A 163 10.26 1.22 11.50
CA LYS A 163 10.83 -0.12 11.69
C LYS A 163 12.36 -0.08 11.55
N LYS A 164 12.89 0.62 10.55
CA LYS A 164 14.34 0.77 10.34
C LYS A 164 15.00 1.58 11.46
N LEU A 165 14.37 2.68 11.90
CA LEU A 165 14.86 3.46 13.04
C LEU A 165 14.89 2.63 14.33
N LYS A 166 13.85 1.83 14.59
CA LYS A 166 13.82 0.89 15.73
C LYS A 166 14.93 -0.15 15.64
N ALA A 167 15.20 -0.67 14.45
CA ALA A 167 16.31 -1.60 14.24
C ALA A 167 17.64 -0.93 14.60
N VAL A 168 17.92 0.28 14.08
CA VAL A 168 19.14 1.04 14.41
C VAL A 168 19.26 1.30 15.92
N ALA A 169 18.18 1.71 16.59
CA ALA A 169 18.20 1.96 18.03
C ALA A 169 18.46 0.69 18.86
N ARG A 170 18.05 -0.49 18.37
CA ARG A 170 18.05 -1.76 19.11
C ARG A 170 19.16 -2.72 18.71
N THR A 171 19.79 -2.56 17.54
CA THR A 171 20.89 -3.43 17.08
C THR A 171 22.04 -3.35 18.06
N THR A 172 22.35 -4.43 18.78
CA THR A 172 23.50 -4.52 19.69
C THR A 172 24.80 -4.47 18.89
N ALA A 173 25.76 -3.62 19.27
CA ALA A 173 27.12 -3.69 18.71
C ALA A 173 27.72 -5.09 19.00
N PRO A 174 28.63 -5.61 18.15
CA PRO A 174 29.32 -6.87 18.42
C PRO A 174 29.93 -6.88 19.82
N LYS A 175 29.98 -8.04 20.46
CA LYS A 175 30.47 -8.25 21.84
C LYS A 175 31.90 -7.72 22.09
N THR A 176 32.63 -7.32 21.05
CA THR A 176 34.00 -6.81 21.06
C THR A 176 34.12 -5.29 21.31
N MET A 177 33.03 -4.51 21.20
CA MET A 177 33.04 -3.11 21.63
C MET A 177 32.70 -3.04 23.12
N HIS A 178 33.68 -2.66 23.97
CA HIS A 178 33.41 -2.28 25.36
C HIS A 178 32.19 -1.35 25.41
N ARG A 179 31.13 -1.78 26.11
CA ARG A 179 29.87 -1.05 26.22
C ARG A 179 30.11 0.28 26.95
N LYS A 180 30.51 1.33 26.23
CA LYS A 180 30.49 2.70 26.77
C LYS A 180 29.04 3.04 27.09
N ARG A 181 28.77 3.39 28.36
CA ARG A 181 27.44 3.72 28.91
C ARG A 181 26.71 4.76 28.04
N ASP A 182 27.48 5.68 27.45
CA ASP A 182 27.02 6.76 26.58
C ASP A 182 26.31 6.25 25.31
N PHE A 183 26.75 5.12 24.76
CA PHE A 183 26.15 4.56 23.54
C PHE A 183 24.72 4.03 23.78
N VAL A 184 24.44 3.55 25.00
CA VAL A 184 23.10 3.12 25.40
C VAL A 184 22.18 4.32 25.57
N GLN A 185 22.69 5.43 26.11
CA GLN A 185 21.92 6.67 26.25
C GLN A 185 21.55 7.25 24.89
N LEU A 186 22.48 7.32 23.94
CA LEU A 186 22.22 7.79 22.57
C LEU A 186 21.14 6.97 21.86
N ARG A 187 21.15 5.63 22.02
CA ARG A 187 20.10 4.76 21.46
C ARG A 187 18.72 5.03 22.03
N LYS A 188 18.62 5.27 23.34
CA LYS A 188 17.35 5.63 23.99
C LYS A 188 16.82 6.95 23.45
N VAL A 189 17.70 7.94 23.24
CA VAL A 189 17.32 9.21 22.61
C VAL A 189 16.74 8.97 21.21
N VAL A 190 17.36 8.11 20.39
CA VAL A 190 16.81 7.76 19.07
C VAL A 190 15.46 7.05 19.19
N ASP A 191 15.33 6.00 20.02
CA ASP A 191 14.09 5.21 20.17
C ASP A 191 12.91 6.08 20.63
N ASN A 192 13.15 7.00 21.57
CA ASN A 192 12.14 7.91 22.10
C ASN A 192 11.66 8.94 21.05
N ASN A 193 12.50 9.29 20.08
CA ASN A 193 12.20 10.32 19.07
C ASN A 193 11.67 9.79 17.74
N ILE A 194 11.50 8.46 17.58
CA ILE A 194 11.05 7.86 16.30
C ILE A 194 9.69 8.40 15.84
N LEU A 195 8.76 8.60 16.79
CA LEU A 195 7.44 9.13 16.47
C LEU A 195 7.49 10.61 16.09
N GLU A 196 8.37 11.39 16.72
CA GLU A 196 8.59 12.79 16.37
C GLU A 196 9.18 12.94 14.97
N ILE A 197 10.18 12.11 14.62
CA ILE A 197 10.71 12.03 13.25
C ILE A 197 9.58 11.77 12.24
N ARG A 198 8.68 10.81 12.54
CA ARG A 198 7.54 10.49 11.66
C ARG A 198 6.56 11.68 11.53
N LYS A 199 6.22 12.35 12.64
CA LYS A 199 5.33 13.51 12.64
C LYS A 199 5.92 14.64 11.81
N GLU A 200 7.23 14.86 11.93
CA GLU A 200 7.93 15.91 11.22
C GLU A 200 7.96 15.67 9.70
N VAL A 201 8.18 14.42 9.24
CA VAL A 201 8.03 14.05 7.82
C VAL A 201 6.63 14.42 7.30
N LEU A 202 5.57 14.10 8.05
CA LEU A 202 4.19 14.39 7.66
C LEU A 202 3.89 15.90 7.61
N ARG A 203 4.41 16.66 8.58
CA ARG A 203 4.29 18.12 8.64
C ARG A 203 4.92 18.76 7.41
N LEU A 204 6.18 18.43 7.13
CA LEU A 204 6.94 18.93 5.97
C LEU A 204 6.27 18.56 4.64
N ALA A 205 5.83 17.30 4.50
CA ALA A 205 5.10 16.85 3.31
C ALA A 205 3.76 17.60 3.10
N THR A 206 3.11 18.04 4.19
CA THR A 206 1.88 18.84 4.12
C THR A 206 2.18 20.27 3.67
N VAL A 207 3.23 20.89 4.24
CA VAL A 207 3.70 22.24 3.85
C VAL A 207 4.07 22.25 2.36
N ARG A 208 4.89 21.31 1.90
CA ARG A 208 5.31 21.24 0.48
C ARG A 208 4.14 21.01 -0.47
N ARG A 209 3.12 20.24 -0.06
CA ARG A 209 1.91 20.03 -0.87
C ARG A 209 1.12 21.32 -1.10
N ARG A 210 1.00 22.18 -0.08
CA ARG A 210 0.28 23.46 -0.13
C ARG A 210 1.01 24.55 -0.92
N GLY A 211 2.32 24.41 -1.15
CA GLY A 211 3.08 25.39 -1.93
C GLY A 211 2.59 25.52 -3.38
N THR A 212 2.91 26.62 -4.05
CA THR A 212 2.54 26.88 -5.45
C THR A 212 3.60 26.38 -6.45
N GLN A 213 4.73 25.89 -5.96
CA GLN A 213 5.86 25.43 -6.78
C GLN A 213 5.49 24.23 -7.66
N ALA A 214 6.24 24.06 -8.76
CA ALA A 214 6.15 22.88 -9.62
C ALA A 214 6.40 21.57 -8.82
N GLN A 215 5.76 20.48 -9.23
CA GLN A 215 5.80 19.20 -8.50
C GLN A 215 7.23 18.66 -8.31
N HIS A 216 8.10 18.75 -9.33
CA HIS A 216 9.49 18.30 -9.22
C HIS A 216 10.26 19.07 -8.13
N LYS A 217 10.04 20.40 -8.04
CA LYS A 217 10.69 21.26 -7.05
C LYS A 217 10.18 20.94 -5.65
N LYS A 218 8.87 20.73 -5.48
CA LYS A 218 8.30 20.27 -4.21
C LYS A 218 8.91 18.96 -3.74
N ALA A 219 9.12 18.01 -4.64
CA ALA A 219 9.73 16.71 -4.32
C ALA A 219 11.20 16.85 -3.89
N LEU A 220 12.01 17.62 -4.64
CA LEU A 220 13.40 17.89 -4.31
C LEU A 220 13.54 18.56 -2.94
N GLU A 221 12.71 19.57 -2.67
CA GLU A 221 12.73 20.28 -1.40
C GLU A 221 12.26 19.40 -0.24
N LEU A 222 11.23 18.56 -0.45
CA LEU A 222 10.81 17.58 0.56
C LEU A 222 11.92 16.57 0.88
N GLN A 223 12.69 16.13 -0.12
CA GLN A 223 13.83 15.26 0.10
C GLN A 223 14.87 15.94 1.00
N LYS A 224 15.23 17.19 0.70
CA LYS A 224 16.14 17.98 1.54
C LYS A 224 15.59 18.10 2.96
N ASP A 225 14.30 18.32 3.12
CA ASP A 225 13.63 18.43 4.43
C ASP A 225 13.76 17.14 5.23
N ILE A 226 13.41 16.01 4.62
CA ILE A 226 13.51 14.69 5.27
C ILE A 226 14.93 14.39 5.75
N LEU A 227 15.94 14.73 4.95
CA LEU A 227 17.35 14.54 5.32
C LEU A 227 17.80 15.44 6.48
N ASN A 228 17.11 16.55 6.73
CA ASN A 228 17.42 17.48 7.81
C ASN A 228 16.69 17.15 9.13
N ILE A 229 15.67 16.29 9.11
CA ILE A 229 14.86 15.96 10.29
C ILE A 229 15.72 15.48 11.47
N PRO A 230 16.72 14.60 11.31
CA PRO A 230 17.55 14.18 12.44
C PRO A 230 18.26 15.35 13.12
N SER A 231 18.91 16.24 12.35
CA SER A 231 19.54 17.44 12.90
C SER A 231 18.52 18.30 13.65
N HIS A 232 17.35 18.56 13.06
CA HIS A 232 16.29 19.34 13.71
C HIS A 232 15.83 18.73 15.04
N ILE A 233 15.52 17.43 15.05
CA ILE A 233 14.99 16.73 16.23
C ILE A 233 16.03 16.62 17.36
N PHE A 234 17.33 16.57 17.01
CA PHE A 234 18.41 16.50 17.99
C PHE A 234 19.01 17.87 18.36
N GLY A 235 18.36 18.97 17.98
CA GLY A 235 18.72 20.34 18.41
C GLY A 235 19.73 21.08 17.51
N GLU A 236 20.10 20.51 16.36
CA GLU A 236 20.96 21.19 15.38
C GLU A 236 20.11 21.94 14.34
N HIS A 237 20.01 23.26 14.49
CA HIS A 237 19.14 24.11 13.67
C HIS A 237 19.83 24.83 12.50
N LYS A 238 21.08 24.50 12.17
CA LYS A 238 21.88 25.19 11.13
C LYS A 238 21.18 25.28 9.78
N ARG A 239 20.42 24.25 9.41
CA ARG A 239 19.69 24.13 8.12
C ARG A 239 18.17 24.32 8.25
N CYS A 240 17.68 24.77 9.42
CA CYS A 240 16.25 25.00 9.66
C CYS A 240 15.79 26.39 9.19
N ARG A 241 16.64 27.42 9.32
CA ARG A 241 16.29 28.82 8.97
C ARG A 241 16.06 29.05 7.48
N GLU A 242 16.71 28.29 6.60
CA GLU A 242 16.53 28.41 5.14
C GLU A 242 15.15 27.97 4.65
N ARG A 243 14.29 27.40 5.51
CA ARG A 243 13.15 26.57 5.08
C ARG A 243 11.79 26.96 5.66
N GLY A 244 11.69 28.13 6.29
CA GLY A 244 10.42 28.63 6.85
C GLY A 244 9.88 27.80 8.01
N VAL A 245 10.72 26.97 8.63
CA VAL A 245 10.40 26.28 9.88
C VAL A 245 10.92 27.16 11.01
N SER A 246 10.03 27.94 11.61
CA SER A 246 10.33 28.63 12.86
C SER A 246 10.81 27.59 13.88
N ALA A 247 12.00 27.80 14.44
CA ALA A 247 12.46 27.05 15.60
C ALA A 247 11.40 27.23 16.70
N ILE A 248 10.85 26.12 17.19
CA ILE A 248 10.06 26.11 18.43
C ILE A 248 11.06 26.03 19.57
#